data_AF-A0A956LZH1-F1
#
_entry.id   AF-A0A956LZH1-F1
#
_cell.length_a   1.000
_cell.length_b   1.000
_cell.length_c   1.000
_cell.angle_alpha   90.00
_cell.angle_beta   90.00
_cell.angle_gamma   90.00
#
_symmetry.space_group_name_H-M   'P 1'
#
loop_
_entity.id
_entity.type
_entity.pdbx_description
1 polymer ?
#
loop_
_entity_poly.entity_id
_entity_poly.type
_entity_poly.pdbx_seq_one_letter_code
_entity_poly.pdbx_strand_id
1 'polypeptide(L)'
;MKRIPCGLLFVLAISVLFAGAARAQSDVKIGFINSEIILQQYAGTKDAEATFRQDIENWNREARARKSETDRLSQELQQQSPMLSDEKRREKEEDYQRRITEYDKFVQSIWGPNGLVEQRNEEILRPVIARIQRVLTKLAEDDGYDLILDAADGNILYADPSLDLTQTVLDLLSAETAP
;
A
#
# COMPACT_ATOMS: atom_id res chain seq x y z
N MET A 1 -75.73 -17.14 -20.12
CA MET A 1 -74.49 -16.40 -20.48
C MET A 1 -74.33 -15.23 -19.51
N LYS A 2 -73.46 -15.34 -18.50
CA LYS A 2 -73.26 -14.27 -17.50
C LYS A 2 -72.36 -13.19 -18.12
N ARG A 3 -72.88 -11.98 -18.31
CA ARG A 3 -72.10 -10.82 -18.81
C ARG A 3 -71.15 -10.39 -17.69
N ILE A 4 -69.86 -10.62 -17.89
CA ILE A 4 -68.84 -10.13 -16.94
C ILE A 4 -68.83 -8.60 -17.05
N PRO A 5 -69.06 -7.86 -15.95
CA PRO A 5 -69.10 -6.41 -15.99
C PRO A 5 -67.70 -5.87 -16.33
N CYS A 6 -67.65 -4.97 -17.32
CA CYS A 6 -66.41 -4.39 -17.85
C CYS A 6 -65.51 -3.76 -16.75
N GLY A 7 -66.11 -3.28 -15.65
CA GLY A 7 -65.40 -2.76 -14.49
C GLY A 7 -64.56 -3.80 -13.74
N LEU A 8 -64.94 -5.09 -13.75
CA LEU A 8 -64.18 -6.15 -13.08
C LEU A 8 -62.87 -6.47 -13.83
N LEU A 9 -62.88 -6.41 -15.15
CA LEU A 9 -61.69 -6.57 -16.00
C LEU A 9 -60.73 -5.39 -15.85
N PHE A 10 -61.25 -4.17 -15.68
CA PHE A 10 -60.45 -2.98 -15.49
C PHE A 10 -59.72 -2.98 -14.12
N VAL A 11 -60.41 -3.40 -13.05
CA VAL A 11 -59.80 -3.55 -11.72
C VAL A 11 -58.73 -4.64 -11.70
N LEU A 12 -58.96 -5.78 -12.38
CA LEU A 12 -57.97 -6.84 -12.49
C LEU A 12 -56.71 -6.37 -13.23
N ALA A 13 -56.87 -5.63 -14.34
CA ALA A 13 -55.75 -5.09 -15.11
C ALA A 13 -54.89 -4.10 -14.30
N ILE A 14 -55.50 -3.23 -13.50
CA ILE A 14 -54.78 -2.28 -12.62
C ILE A 14 -54.02 -3.02 -11.51
N SER A 15 -54.59 -4.09 -10.94
CA SER A 15 -53.93 -4.88 -9.90
C SER A 15 -52.67 -5.62 -10.41
N VAL A 16 -52.69 -6.09 -11.66
CA VAL A 16 -51.52 -6.72 -12.30
C VAL A 16 -50.41 -5.70 -12.61
N LEU A 17 -50.78 -4.48 -12.99
CA LEU A 17 -49.82 -3.38 -13.22
C LEU A 17 -49.14 -2.91 -11.92
N PHE A 18 -49.86 -2.86 -10.79
CA PHE A 18 -49.29 -2.50 -9.49
C PHE A 18 -48.41 -3.61 -8.89
N ALA A 19 -48.71 -4.88 -9.14
CA ALA A 19 -47.88 -6.01 -8.69
C ALA A 19 -46.52 -6.07 -9.43
N GLY A 20 -46.44 -5.52 -10.65
CA GLY A 20 -45.19 -5.42 -11.42
C GLY A 20 -44.23 -4.33 -10.91
N ALA A 21 -44.77 -3.23 -10.36
CA ALA A 21 -43.97 -2.10 -9.87
C ALA A 21 -43.18 -2.39 -8.58
N ALA A 22 -43.59 -3.39 -7.79
CA ALA A 22 -42.95 -3.75 -6.52
C ALA A 22 -41.71 -4.66 -6.66
N ARG A 23 -41.33 -5.08 -7.88
CA ARG A 23 -40.24 -6.06 -8.10
C ARG A 23 -38.92 -5.47 -8.59
N ALA A 24 -38.77 -4.14 -8.54
CA ALA A 24 -37.61 -3.43 -9.11
C ALA A 24 -36.66 -2.80 -8.07
N GLN A 25 -36.83 -3.10 -6.78
CA GLN A 25 -35.84 -2.69 -5.78
C GLN A 25 -34.80 -3.79 -5.66
N SER A 26 -33.73 -3.70 -6.45
CA SER A 26 -32.52 -4.49 -6.21
C SER A 26 -31.95 -4.02 -4.88
N ASP A 27 -31.99 -4.87 -3.86
CA ASP A 27 -31.32 -4.59 -2.60
C ASP A 27 -29.82 -4.53 -2.89
N VAL A 28 -29.22 -3.34 -2.72
CA VAL A 28 -27.79 -3.12 -2.90
C VAL A 28 -27.05 -3.86 -1.78
N LYS A 29 -26.22 -4.83 -2.14
CA LYS A 29 -25.43 -5.58 -1.16
C LYS A 29 -24.14 -4.83 -0.86
N ILE A 30 -24.05 -4.29 0.35
CA ILE A 30 -22.93 -3.48 0.81
C ILE A 30 -22.16 -4.24 1.90
N GLY A 31 -20.84 -4.25 1.80
CA GLY A 31 -19.93 -4.68 2.87
C GLY A 31 -18.93 -3.58 3.19
N PHE A 32 -18.17 -3.75 4.27
CA PHE A 32 -17.02 -2.91 4.54
C PHE A 32 -15.82 -3.72 4.98
N ILE A 33 -14.64 -3.15 4.85
CA ILE A 33 -13.39 -3.67 5.38
C ILE A 33 -12.67 -2.59 6.17
N ASN A 34 -11.67 -2.98 6.95
CA ASN A 34 -10.67 -2.07 7.47
C ASN A 34 -9.32 -2.39 6.80
N SER A 35 -8.92 -1.58 5.82
CA SER A 35 -7.67 -1.81 5.08
C SER A 35 -6.43 -1.71 5.95
N GLU A 36 -6.44 -0.85 6.98
CA GLU A 36 -5.34 -0.71 7.94
C GLU A 36 -5.14 -2.01 8.72
N ILE A 37 -6.21 -2.62 9.22
CA ILE A 37 -6.16 -3.93 9.90
C ILE A 37 -5.68 -5.02 8.93
N ILE A 38 -6.17 -5.03 7.69
CA ILE A 38 -5.74 -6.00 6.67
C ILE A 38 -4.23 -5.88 6.44
N LEU A 39 -3.73 -4.66 6.19
CA LEU A 39 -2.31 -4.41 5.97
C LEU A 39 -1.48 -4.82 7.19
N GLN A 40 -1.90 -4.47 8.40
CA GLN A 40 -1.19 -4.81 9.64
C GLN A 40 -1.11 -6.32 9.91
N GLN A 41 -2.16 -7.08 9.57
CA GLN A 41 -2.24 -8.50 9.90
C GLN A 41 -1.77 -9.42 8.79
N TYR A 42 -1.92 -9.02 7.52
CA TYR A 42 -1.58 -9.84 6.36
C TYR A 42 -0.08 -10.17 6.32
N ALA A 43 0.23 -11.47 6.23
CA ALA A 43 1.61 -11.97 6.22
C ALA A 43 2.44 -11.38 5.06
N GLY A 44 1.83 -11.22 3.88
CA GLY A 44 2.52 -10.64 2.73
C GLY A 44 2.95 -9.18 2.96
N THR A 45 2.23 -8.42 3.79
CA THR A 45 2.67 -7.07 4.21
C THR A 45 3.88 -7.16 5.13
N LYS A 46 3.88 -8.09 6.09
CA LYS A 46 4.99 -8.28 7.03
C LYS A 46 6.27 -8.70 6.32
N ASP A 47 6.17 -9.57 5.31
CA ASP A 47 7.31 -10.00 4.50
C ASP A 47 7.87 -8.84 3.66
N ALA A 48 6.98 -8.03 3.08
CA ALA A 48 7.32 -6.80 2.39
C ALA A 48 8.06 -5.81 3.32
N GLU A 49 7.54 -5.55 4.51
CA GLU A 49 8.17 -4.69 5.51
C GLU A 49 9.52 -5.21 5.98
N ALA A 50 9.66 -6.53 6.16
CA ALA A 50 10.92 -7.15 6.54
C ALA A 50 11.99 -6.94 5.45
N THR A 51 11.61 -7.15 4.19
CA THR A 51 12.49 -6.91 3.04
C THR A 51 12.91 -5.43 2.96
N PHE A 52 11.96 -4.52 3.09
CA PHE A 52 12.22 -3.09 3.06
C PHE A 52 13.16 -2.66 4.20
N ARG A 53 12.95 -3.18 5.41
CA ARG A 53 13.82 -2.92 6.57
C ARG A 53 15.25 -3.39 6.33
N GLN A 54 15.41 -4.57 5.72
CA GLN A 54 16.73 -5.08 5.35
C GLN A 54 17.44 -4.17 4.34
N ASP A 55 16.72 -3.67 3.33
CA ASP A 55 17.26 -2.72 2.35
C ASP A 55 17.72 -1.41 3.04
N ILE A 56 16.90 -0.86 3.93
CA ILE A 56 17.24 0.31 4.74
C ILE A 56 18.49 0.08 5.59
N GLU A 57 18.58 -1.08 6.25
CA GLU A 57 19.76 -1.43 7.03
C GLU A 57 21.02 -1.56 6.17
N ASN A 58 20.91 -2.10 4.96
CA ASN A 58 22.01 -2.20 4.00
C ASN A 58 22.52 -0.81 3.61
N TRP A 59 21.62 0.10 3.20
CA TRP A 59 21.99 1.46 2.82
C TRP A 59 22.59 2.25 3.99
N ASN A 60 22.04 2.07 5.20
CA ASN A 60 22.59 2.67 6.41
C ASN A 60 24.00 2.17 6.72
N ARG A 61 24.30 0.89 6.51
CA ARG A 61 25.66 0.35 6.68
C ARG A 61 26.61 0.94 5.65
N GLU A 62 26.19 1.05 4.41
CA GLU A 62 27.01 1.64 3.35
C GLU A 62 27.27 3.15 3.59
N ALA A 63 26.25 3.91 3.99
CA ALA A 63 26.41 5.32 4.37
C ALA A 63 27.42 5.47 5.51
N ARG A 64 27.33 4.64 6.56
CA ARG A 64 28.29 4.68 7.68
C ARG A 64 29.71 4.35 7.25
N ALA A 65 29.89 3.36 6.37
CA ALA A 65 31.21 3.01 5.85
C ALA A 65 31.84 4.18 5.07
N ARG A 66 31.06 4.80 4.17
CA ARG A 66 31.48 5.98 3.41
C ARG A 66 31.80 7.16 4.32
N LYS A 67 30.96 7.43 5.33
CA LYS A 67 31.17 8.49 6.32
C LYS A 67 32.46 8.26 7.12
N SER A 68 32.67 7.04 7.61
CA SER A 68 33.89 6.68 8.34
C SER A 68 35.15 6.89 7.51
N GLU A 69 35.10 6.63 6.20
CA GLU A 69 36.23 6.89 5.32
C GLU A 69 36.51 8.39 5.16
N THR A 70 35.46 9.21 5.00
CA THR A 70 35.64 10.67 4.96
C THR A 70 36.23 11.20 6.27
N ASP A 71 35.80 10.70 7.42
CA ASP A 71 36.30 11.13 8.73
C ASP A 71 37.76 10.72 8.94
N ARG A 72 38.14 9.52 8.48
CA ARG A 72 39.53 9.05 8.49
C ARG A 72 40.43 9.96 7.65
N LEU A 73 40.03 10.27 6.41
CA LEU A 73 40.79 11.16 5.53
C LEU A 73 40.95 12.57 6.12
N SER A 74 39.89 13.09 6.74
CA SER A 74 39.92 14.37 7.46
C SER A 74 40.96 14.37 8.58
N GLN A 75 40.97 13.32 9.41
CA GLN A 75 41.95 13.17 10.50
C GLN A 75 43.38 13.01 9.96
N GLU A 76 43.57 12.22 8.91
CA GLU A 76 44.89 12.05 8.28
C GLU A 76 45.42 13.37 7.71
N LEU A 77 44.57 14.14 7.04
CA LEU A 77 44.90 15.48 6.57
C LEU A 77 45.31 16.39 7.73
N GLN A 78 44.54 16.44 8.80
CA GLN A 78 44.84 17.28 9.96
C GLN A 78 46.18 16.92 10.61
N GLN A 79 46.48 15.63 10.75
CA GLN A 79 47.70 15.15 11.41
C GLN A 79 48.94 15.27 10.53
N GLN A 80 48.82 14.97 9.23
CA GLN A 80 49.98 14.87 8.34
C GLN A 80 50.27 16.16 7.59
N SER A 81 49.31 17.07 7.44
CA SER A 81 49.45 18.34 6.70
C SER A 81 50.74 19.13 7.01
N PRO A 82 51.21 19.25 8.27
CA PRO A 82 52.47 19.94 8.58
C PRO A 82 53.73 19.28 8.01
N MET A 83 53.66 18.00 7.64
CA MET A 83 54.78 17.18 7.15
C MET A 83 54.72 16.94 5.63
N LEU A 84 53.67 17.39 4.95
CA LEU A 84 53.46 17.18 3.52
C LEU A 84 54.01 18.34 2.70
N SER A 85 54.46 18.05 1.47
CA SER A 85 54.67 19.09 0.46
C SER A 85 53.33 19.68 0.03
N ASP A 86 53.35 20.90 -0.53
CA ASP A 86 52.15 21.57 -1.04
C ASP A 86 51.38 20.71 -2.05
N GLU A 87 52.10 20.03 -2.95
CA GLU A 87 51.52 19.13 -3.94
C GLU A 87 50.79 17.95 -3.29
N LYS A 88 51.45 17.22 -2.37
CA LYS A 88 50.84 16.07 -1.67
C LYS A 88 49.66 16.48 -0.79
N ARG A 89 49.74 17.66 -0.17
CA ARG A 89 48.65 18.22 0.62
C ARG A 89 47.43 18.52 -0.27
N ARG A 90 47.66 19.12 -1.45
CA ARG A 90 46.59 19.38 -2.43
C ARG A 90 45.93 18.08 -2.91
N GLU A 91 46.72 17.07 -3.26
CA GLU A 91 46.19 15.76 -3.70
C GLU A 91 45.30 15.12 -2.64
N LYS A 92 45.72 15.13 -1.37
CA LYS A 92 44.90 14.60 -0.26
C LYS A 92 43.63 15.41 -0.03
N GLU A 93 43.69 16.74 -0.14
CA GLU A 93 42.50 17.59 -0.01
C GLU A 93 41.51 17.31 -1.14
N GLU A 94 41.98 17.20 -2.39
CA GLU A 94 41.13 16.83 -3.53
C GLU A 94 40.47 15.47 -3.35
N ASP A 95 41.19 14.49 -2.82
CA ASP A 95 40.62 13.17 -2.53
C ASP A 95 39.58 13.20 -1.42
N TYR A 96 39.84 13.94 -0.34
CA TYR A 96 38.87 14.16 0.74
C TYR A 96 37.59 14.83 0.22
N GLN A 97 37.72 15.89 -0.58
CA GLN A 97 36.56 16.58 -1.18
C GLN A 97 35.79 15.67 -2.15
N ARG A 98 36.49 14.83 -2.92
CA ARG A 98 35.87 13.81 -3.77
C ARG A 98 35.02 12.84 -2.94
N ARG A 99 35.57 12.34 -1.84
CA ARG A 99 34.90 11.37 -0.95
C ARG A 99 33.69 11.96 -0.23
N ILE A 100 33.76 13.22 0.19
CA ILE A 100 32.60 13.95 0.70
C ILE A 100 31.51 14.03 -0.36
N THR A 101 31.87 14.45 -1.57
CA THR A 101 30.91 14.58 -2.68
C THR A 101 30.24 13.24 -3.01
N GLU A 102 31.01 12.15 -3.01
CA GLU A 102 30.49 10.79 -3.21
C GLU A 102 29.54 10.36 -2.10
N TYR A 103 29.87 10.67 -0.84
CA TYR A 103 29.01 10.39 0.31
C TYR A 103 27.69 11.17 0.21
N ASP A 104 27.74 12.47 -0.06
CA ASP A 104 26.55 13.32 -0.16
C ASP A 104 25.64 12.87 -1.30
N LYS A 105 26.23 12.53 -2.46
CA LYS A 105 25.49 11.96 -3.60
C LYS A 105 24.84 10.63 -3.25
N PHE A 106 25.54 9.76 -2.52
CA PHE A 106 24.98 8.50 -2.08
C PHE A 106 23.78 8.73 -1.16
N VAL A 107 23.93 9.59 -0.14
CA VAL A 107 22.83 9.91 0.78
C VAL A 107 21.65 10.51 0.03
N GLN A 108 21.89 11.44 -0.88
CA GLN A 108 20.85 12.02 -1.71
C GLN A 108 20.17 10.99 -2.62
N SER A 109 20.91 10.03 -3.19
CA SER A 109 20.31 8.99 -4.03
C SER A 109 19.38 8.05 -3.27
N ILE A 110 19.64 7.83 -1.98
CA ILE A 110 18.84 6.93 -1.14
C ILE A 110 17.66 7.69 -0.51
N TRP A 111 17.95 8.81 0.18
CA TRP A 111 17.00 9.53 1.03
C TRP A 111 16.54 10.88 0.46
N GLY A 112 17.01 11.28 -0.72
CA GLY A 112 16.54 12.49 -1.39
C GLY A 112 15.14 12.33 -1.99
N PRO A 113 14.58 13.41 -2.56
CA PRO A 113 13.29 13.38 -3.24
C PRO A 113 13.32 12.39 -4.42
N ASN A 114 12.31 11.51 -4.53
CA ASN A 114 12.30 10.40 -5.49
C ASN A 114 13.51 9.45 -5.35
N GLY A 115 14.12 9.38 -4.16
CA GLY A 115 15.25 8.50 -3.86
C GLY A 115 14.84 7.03 -3.80
N LEU A 116 15.84 6.15 -3.63
CA LEU A 116 15.61 4.71 -3.61
C LEU A 116 14.66 4.26 -2.49
N VAL A 117 14.62 4.96 -1.35
CA VAL A 117 13.69 4.63 -0.25
C VAL A 117 12.23 4.71 -0.71
N GLU A 118 11.86 5.79 -1.38
CA GLU A 118 10.50 6.01 -1.87
C GLU A 118 10.14 5.01 -2.97
N GLN A 119 11.02 4.87 -3.97
CA GLN A 119 10.82 3.93 -5.08
C GLN A 119 10.68 2.49 -4.58
N ARG A 120 11.51 2.09 -3.61
CA ARG A 120 11.52 0.73 -3.08
C ARG A 120 10.27 0.44 -2.24
N ASN A 121 9.81 1.41 -1.46
CA ASN A 121 8.56 1.30 -0.71
C ASN A 121 7.38 1.06 -1.66
N GLU A 122 7.27 1.83 -2.75
CA GLU A 122 6.24 1.63 -3.76
C GLU A 122 6.35 0.26 -4.45
N GLU A 123 7.57 -0.14 -4.85
CA GLU A 123 7.81 -1.40 -5.54
C GLU A 123 7.37 -2.61 -4.72
N ILE A 124 7.67 -2.60 -3.42
CA ILE A 124 7.37 -3.69 -2.50
C ILE A 124 5.90 -3.71 -2.10
N LEU A 125 5.25 -2.55 -1.91
CA LEU A 125 3.83 -2.48 -1.52
C LEU A 125 2.88 -2.72 -2.68
N ARG A 126 3.26 -2.35 -3.92
CA ARG A 126 2.42 -2.55 -5.11
C ARG A 126 1.87 -3.98 -5.27
N PRO A 127 2.67 -5.06 -5.15
CA PRO A 127 2.13 -6.42 -5.25
C PRO A 127 1.21 -6.79 -4.07
N VAL A 128 1.43 -6.25 -2.87
CA VAL A 128 0.56 -6.46 -1.71
C VAL A 128 -0.82 -5.86 -1.98
N ILE A 129 -0.85 -4.59 -2.41
CA ILE A 129 -2.10 -3.87 -2.73
C ILE A 129 -2.84 -4.55 -3.88
N ALA A 130 -2.13 -4.90 -4.96
CA ALA A 130 -2.73 -5.57 -6.12
C ALA A 130 -3.37 -6.91 -5.74
N ARG A 131 -2.83 -7.60 -4.73
CA ARG A 131 -3.38 -8.86 -4.24
C ARG A 131 -4.63 -8.66 -3.38
N ILE A 132 -4.60 -7.69 -2.47
CA ILE A 132 -5.79 -7.30 -1.68
C ILE A 132 -6.94 -6.93 -2.62
N GLN A 133 -6.67 -6.11 -3.64
CA GLN A 133 -7.66 -5.74 -4.65
C GLN A 133 -8.24 -6.95 -5.37
N ARG A 134 -7.40 -7.91 -5.78
CA ARG A 134 -7.86 -9.13 -6.45
C ARG A 134 -8.79 -9.95 -5.55
N VAL A 135 -8.44 -10.12 -4.27
CA VAL A 135 -9.28 -10.85 -3.30
C VAL A 135 -10.62 -10.12 -3.11
N LEU A 136 -10.60 -8.80 -2.98
CA LEU A 136 -11.82 -8.00 -2.85
C LEU A 136 -12.70 -8.10 -4.09
N THR A 137 -12.14 -8.01 -5.30
CA THR A 137 -12.89 -8.18 -6.56
C THR A 137 -13.52 -9.56 -6.63
N LYS A 138 -12.76 -10.61 -6.33
CA LYS A 138 -13.28 -11.98 -6.35
C LYS A 138 -14.39 -12.18 -5.32
N LEU A 139 -14.21 -11.69 -4.09
CA LEU A 139 -15.23 -11.74 -3.04
C LEU A 139 -16.50 -11.00 -3.48
N ALA A 140 -16.35 -9.83 -4.10
CA ALA A 140 -17.49 -9.05 -4.59
C ALA A 140 -18.26 -9.79 -5.70
N GLU A 141 -17.55 -10.44 -6.63
CA GLU A 141 -18.15 -11.23 -7.70
C GLU A 141 -18.82 -12.52 -7.19
N ASP A 142 -18.13 -13.29 -6.36
CA ASP A 142 -18.58 -14.60 -5.87
C ASP A 142 -19.80 -14.46 -4.94
N ASP A 143 -19.80 -13.44 -4.08
CA ASP A 143 -20.86 -13.21 -3.09
C ASP A 143 -21.87 -12.14 -3.52
N GLY A 144 -21.69 -11.51 -4.68
CA GLY A 144 -22.60 -10.52 -5.25
C GLY A 144 -22.66 -9.21 -4.44
N TYR A 145 -21.53 -8.70 -3.97
CA TYR A 145 -21.45 -7.36 -3.37
C TYR A 145 -21.41 -6.29 -4.47
N ASP A 146 -22.28 -5.30 -4.37
CA ASP A 146 -22.29 -4.13 -5.25
C ASP A 146 -21.28 -3.07 -4.80
N LEU A 147 -20.97 -3.04 -3.49
CA LEU A 147 -20.07 -2.07 -2.89
C LEU A 147 -19.33 -2.66 -1.69
N ILE A 148 -18.01 -2.46 -1.64
CA ILE A 148 -17.20 -2.70 -0.46
C ILE A 148 -16.54 -1.37 -0.08
N LEU A 149 -16.82 -0.88 1.11
CA LEU A 149 -16.30 0.37 1.63
C LEU A 149 -15.07 0.15 2.53
N ASP A 150 -14.17 1.11 2.56
CA ASP A 150 -13.06 1.11 3.52
C ASP A 150 -13.41 1.97 4.74
N ALA A 151 -13.44 1.35 5.91
CA ALA A 151 -13.66 2.01 7.19
C ALA A 151 -12.44 2.83 7.64
N ALA A 152 -11.23 2.51 7.15
CA ALA A 152 -10.00 3.21 7.52
C ALA A 152 -10.00 4.68 7.06
N ASP A 153 -10.75 5.01 6.00
CA ASP A 153 -10.89 6.38 5.49
C ASP A 153 -11.77 7.29 6.37
N GLY A 154 -12.33 6.77 7.47
CA GLY A 154 -13.14 7.54 8.43
C GLY A 154 -14.55 7.91 7.93
N ASN A 155 -14.95 7.38 6.77
CA ASN A 155 -16.24 7.68 6.14
C ASN A 155 -17.42 6.84 6.69
N ILE A 156 -17.15 5.89 7.59
CA ILE A 156 -18.17 5.04 8.23
C ILE A 156 -18.27 5.42 9.71
N LEU A 157 -19.35 6.14 10.08
CA LEU A 157 -19.61 6.49 11.49
C LEU A 157 -20.20 5.31 12.27
N TYR A 158 -21.02 4.49 11.61
CA TYR A 158 -21.62 3.28 12.15
C TYR A 158 -21.99 2.37 10.98
N ALA A 159 -21.71 1.08 11.13
CA ALA A 159 -22.21 0.03 10.27
C ALA A 159 -22.57 -1.17 11.15
N ASP A 160 -23.53 -1.98 10.70
CA ASP A 160 -23.81 -3.25 11.37
C ASP A 160 -22.55 -4.14 11.30
N PRO A 161 -22.04 -4.68 12.42
CA PRO A 161 -20.84 -5.52 12.42
C PRO A 161 -20.93 -6.75 11.52
N SER A 162 -22.14 -7.22 11.19
CA SER A 162 -22.34 -8.33 10.25
C SER A 162 -21.95 -7.99 8.81
N LEU A 163 -21.75 -6.70 8.50
CA LEU A 163 -21.27 -6.23 7.19
C LEU A 163 -19.74 -6.14 7.12
N ASP A 164 -19.02 -6.41 8.22
CA ASP A 164 -17.57 -6.39 8.27
C ASP A 164 -16.97 -7.64 7.59
N LEU A 165 -16.21 -7.41 6.52
CA LEU A 165 -15.55 -8.43 5.71
C LEU A 165 -14.04 -8.51 6.02
N THR A 166 -13.53 -7.73 6.97
CA THR A 166 -12.08 -7.63 7.26
C THR A 166 -11.46 -9.00 7.52
N GLN A 167 -12.07 -9.80 8.40
CA GLN A 167 -11.57 -11.14 8.71
C GLN A 167 -11.71 -12.08 7.51
N THR A 168 -12.83 -12.03 6.80
CA THR A 168 -13.06 -12.83 5.58
C THR A 168 -11.97 -12.58 4.54
N VAL A 169 -11.60 -11.32 4.32
CA VAL A 169 -10.54 -10.95 3.38
C VAL A 169 -9.16 -11.43 3.85
N LEU A 170 -8.86 -11.32 5.15
CA LEU A 170 -7.63 -11.86 5.74
C LEU A 170 -7.50 -13.38 5.56
N ASP A 171 -8.61 -14.10 5.75
CA ASP A 171 -8.65 -15.55 5.59
C ASP A 171 -8.45 -15.95 4.11
N LEU A 172 -9.09 -15.24 3.18
CA LEU A 172 -8.92 -15.44 1.73
C LEU A 172 -7.49 -15.15 1.26
N LEU A 173 -6.90 -14.06 1.75
CA LEU A 173 -5.50 -13.71 1.48
C LEU A 173 -4.55 -14.81 1.97
N SER A 174 -4.83 -15.38 3.14
CA SER A 174 -4.04 -16.47 3.73
C SER A 174 -4.20 -17.79 2.98
N ALA A 175 -5.38 -18.07 2.44
CA ALA A 175 -5.63 -19.26 1.65
C ALA A 175 -4.93 -19.22 0.28
N GLU A 176 -4.80 -18.03 -0.31
CA GLU A 176 -4.09 -17.86 -1.58
C GLU A 176 -2.55 -17.89 -1.40
N THR A 177 -2.02 -17.59 -0.21
CA THR A 177 -0.58 -17.65 0.09
C THR A 177 -0.10 -19.03 0.54
N ALA A 178 -1.01 -19.98 0.78
CA ALA A 178 -0.66 -21.36 1.08
C ALA A 178 -0.01 -22.04 -0.16
N PRO A 179 1.06 -22.83 0.03
CA PRO A 179 1.79 -23.48 -1.07
C PRO A 179 0.98 -24.53 -1.83
#